data_AF-A0A947DRP2-F1
#
_entry.id   AF-A0A947DRP2-F1
#
_cell.length_a   1.000
_cell.length_b   1.000
_cell.length_c   1.000
_cell.angle_alpha   90.00
_cell.angle_beta   90.00
_cell.angle_gamma   90.00
#
_symmetry.space_group_name_H-M   'P 1'
#
loop_
_entity.id
_entity.type
_entity.pdbx_description
1 polymer ?
#
loop_
_entity_poly.entity_id
_entity_poly.type
_entity_poly.pdbx_seq_one_letter_code
_entity_poly.pdbx_strand_id
1 'polypeptide(L)'
;MRGRTSLGPPRAALLPSPTRPVLRAAHAAPGLPGACQETEASEAQGEPLTPEWTDFFNLLGRDGFDDLTHRAANLQRQVRDNGVTYNVYADADGPQRPWSLDLFPMMISSQDWAEIEPGIQQRARLLDLVMADIYGPQDLLAKGLLPSALVHAHPGYLRGMHGVKPVGGNYLRIAAFDMARGPDGRWSVVSQRTQAPSGLGYLLENRLTISRLFPEAFREMNVQRLADAYKSLMDGLKAMSPTQHGEGDSRVVLLTPGPYNETYFEHAYLARFLGLTLVEGSDLMVKGDRLYLKTLRGLEPVHGLLKRLDDEFLDPLELRADSTLGVPGLLQVIRAGNVLVTNMPGSAFLESSALLGFLPALSRHLLGENLALPSLATWWCGEQAVLHDVLRQLRHCVIKPTFPGSGQASVIGPGLSERAL
;
A
#
# COMPACT_ATOMS: atom_id res chain seq x y z
N MET A 1 -57.10 -7.98 53.17
CA MET A 1 -56.05 -8.60 52.32
C MET A 1 -55.67 -7.60 51.23
N ARG A 2 -54.37 -7.47 50.94
CA ARG A 2 -53.68 -6.58 49.98
C ARG A 2 -53.16 -5.25 50.55
N GLY A 3 -51.95 -5.33 51.12
CA GLY A 3 -51.02 -4.19 51.19
C GLY A 3 -50.26 -4.07 49.86
N ARG A 4 -50.09 -2.86 49.36
CA ARG A 4 -49.18 -2.51 48.27
C ARG A 4 -48.15 -1.53 48.83
N THR A 5 -46.92 -1.99 48.98
CA THR A 5 -45.73 -1.17 49.27
C THR A 5 -45.14 -0.68 47.96
N SER A 6 -44.84 0.63 47.90
CA SER A 6 -44.13 1.30 46.82
C SER A 6 -42.62 1.01 46.90
N LEU A 7 -42.01 0.51 45.83
CA LEU A 7 -40.56 0.42 45.66
C LEU A 7 -40.11 1.52 44.70
N GLY A 8 -39.20 2.38 45.16
CA GLY A 8 -38.52 3.39 44.35
C GLY A 8 -37.52 2.78 43.35
N PRO A 9 -36.94 3.58 42.45
CA PRO A 9 -36.09 3.08 41.37
C PRO A 9 -34.75 2.53 41.91
N PRO A 10 -34.21 1.45 41.32
CA PRO A 10 -32.92 0.89 41.72
C PRO A 10 -31.76 1.77 41.24
N ARG A 11 -30.75 1.91 42.10
CA ARG A 11 -29.45 2.56 41.83
C ARG A 11 -28.74 1.90 40.64
N ALA A 12 -28.15 2.72 39.77
CA ALA A 12 -27.28 2.30 38.68
C ALA A 12 -26.05 1.55 39.23
N ALA A 13 -25.86 0.31 38.78
CA ALA A 13 -24.67 -0.49 39.04
C ALA A 13 -23.59 -0.11 38.01
N LEU A 14 -22.39 0.20 38.50
CA LEU A 14 -21.22 0.44 37.65
C LEU A 14 -20.88 -0.82 36.84
N LEU A 15 -20.69 -0.64 35.53
CA LEU A 15 -20.26 -1.66 34.58
C LEU A 15 -18.81 -2.12 34.89
N PRO A 16 -18.47 -3.40 34.72
CA PRO A 16 -17.09 -3.86 34.82
C PRO A 16 -16.28 -3.35 33.62
N SER A 17 -15.07 -2.84 33.88
CA SER A 17 -14.17 -2.25 32.89
C SER A 17 -13.60 -3.30 31.92
N PRO A 18 -13.43 -2.97 30.62
CA PRO A 18 -12.91 -3.88 29.62
C PRO A 18 -11.42 -4.22 29.83
N THR A 19 -11.00 -5.36 29.27
CA THR A 19 -9.63 -5.88 29.39
C THR A 19 -8.59 -4.97 28.70
N ARG A 20 -7.46 -4.77 29.38
CA ARG A 20 -6.39 -3.76 29.13
C ARG A 20 -5.83 -3.62 27.69
N PRO A 21 -5.81 -4.63 26.79
CA PRO A 21 -5.33 -4.42 25.41
C PRO A 21 -6.31 -3.62 24.54
N VAL A 22 -7.61 -3.69 24.84
CA VAL A 22 -8.71 -3.13 24.01
C VAL A 22 -8.76 -1.60 24.10
N LEU A 23 -8.47 -1.05 25.29
CA LEU A 23 -8.49 0.39 25.55
C LEU A 23 -7.38 1.12 24.79
N ARG A 24 -6.20 0.51 24.60
CA ARG A 24 -5.06 1.20 23.97
C ARG A 24 -5.25 1.46 22.47
N ALA A 25 -5.96 0.58 21.75
CA ALA A 25 -6.32 0.79 20.34
C ALA A 25 -7.51 1.74 20.16
N ALA A 26 -8.39 1.79 21.16
CA ALA A 26 -9.58 2.66 21.15
C ALA A 26 -9.29 4.09 21.65
N HIS A 27 -8.17 4.32 22.35
CA HIS A 27 -7.75 5.63 22.86
C HIS A 27 -6.57 6.28 22.12
N ALA A 28 -5.88 5.58 21.22
CA ALA A 28 -4.66 6.10 20.61
C ALA A 28 -4.88 6.70 19.22
N ALA A 29 -4.52 7.97 19.04
CA ALA A 29 -4.01 8.47 17.76
C ALA A 29 -2.74 7.67 17.38
N PRO A 30 -2.49 7.37 16.10
CA PRO A 30 -1.47 6.40 15.69
C PRO A 30 -0.05 6.94 15.97
N GLY A 31 0.56 6.45 17.04
CA GLY A 31 1.97 6.63 17.39
C GLY A 31 2.81 5.39 17.07
N LEU A 32 4.06 5.65 16.65
CA LEU A 32 5.06 4.73 16.08
C LEU A 32 5.24 3.36 16.77
N PRO A 33 5.56 2.29 16.01
CA PRO A 33 5.98 1.01 16.56
C PRO A 33 7.45 1.09 17.02
N GLY A 34 7.70 0.85 18.31
CA GLY A 34 9.06 0.67 18.83
C GLY A 34 9.43 1.52 20.05
N ALA A 35 8.56 1.60 21.05
CA ALA A 35 8.96 1.98 22.42
C ALA A 35 7.88 1.54 23.42
N CYS A 36 7.70 0.23 23.61
CA CYS A 36 7.05 -0.24 24.83
C CYS A 36 8.11 -0.20 25.94
N GLN A 37 8.38 0.99 26.50
CA GLN A 37 8.93 1.05 27.85
C GLN A 37 7.82 0.59 28.79
N GLU A 38 8.08 -0.50 29.52
CA GLU A 38 7.31 -0.93 30.67
C GLU A 38 7.29 0.22 31.68
N THR A 39 6.31 1.10 31.54
CA THR A 39 6.08 2.18 32.50
C THR A 39 4.93 1.71 33.37
N GLU A 40 5.21 1.59 34.66
CA GLU A 40 4.29 1.13 35.68
C GLU A 40 2.93 1.83 35.57
N ALA A 41 1.87 1.03 35.67
CA ALA A 41 0.49 1.43 35.44
C ALA A 41 0.04 2.50 36.44
N SER A 42 0.10 3.76 36.03
CA SER A 42 -0.74 4.82 36.59
C SER A 42 -2.11 4.73 35.93
N GLU A 43 -3.17 4.73 36.73
CA GLU A 43 -4.58 4.73 36.31
C GLU A 43 -4.88 5.95 35.44
N ALA A 44 -4.70 5.83 34.13
CA ALA A 44 -5.25 6.78 33.17
C ALA A 44 -6.78 6.69 33.26
N GLN A 45 -7.41 7.71 33.85
CA GLN A 45 -8.85 7.92 33.77
C GLN A 45 -9.23 7.93 32.28
N GLY A 46 -9.97 6.91 31.84
CA GLY A 46 -10.15 6.57 30.43
C GLY A 46 -10.75 7.74 29.64
N GLU A 47 -10.02 8.18 28.61
CA GLU A 47 -10.54 9.13 27.64
C GLU A 47 -11.82 8.56 26.99
N PRO A 48 -12.82 9.40 26.66
CA PRO A 48 -14.03 8.91 26.01
C PRO A 48 -13.69 8.30 24.64
N LEU A 49 -14.40 7.22 24.29
CA LEU A 49 -14.34 6.65 22.94
C LEU A 49 -14.77 7.69 21.90
N THR A 50 -14.22 7.61 20.69
CA THR A 50 -14.72 8.43 19.59
C THR A 50 -16.17 8.06 19.26
N PRO A 51 -16.94 8.97 18.64
CA PRO A 51 -18.32 8.68 18.23
C PRO A 51 -18.43 7.42 17.37
N GLU A 52 -17.49 7.22 16.44
CA GLU A 52 -17.47 6.06 15.54
C GLU A 52 -17.29 4.74 16.29
N TRP A 53 -16.40 4.71 17.29
CA TRP A 53 -16.21 3.54 18.16
C TRP A 53 -17.40 3.30 19.06
N THR A 54 -18.05 4.36 19.54
CA THR A 54 -19.27 4.25 20.32
C THR A 54 -20.38 3.61 19.49
N ASP A 55 -20.60 4.09 18.27
CA ASP A 55 -21.58 3.52 17.34
C ASP A 55 -21.26 2.08 16.97
N PHE A 56 -19.99 1.77 16.66
CA PHE A 56 -19.55 0.41 16.36
C PHE A 56 -19.85 -0.57 17.51
N PHE A 57 -19.55 -0.19 18.76
CA PHE A 57 -19.78 -1.06 19.91
C PHE A 57 -21.25 -1.17 20.31
N ASN A 58 -22.07 -0.15 20.01
CA ASN A 58 -23.53 -0.26 20.16
C ASN A 58 -24.16 -1.28 19.18
N LEU A 59 -23.43 -1.68 18.14
CA LEU A 59 -23.86 -2.60 17.08
C LEU A 59 -23.25 -4.01 17.20
N LEU A 60 -22.76 -4.38 18.40
CA LEU A 60 -22.22 -5.74 18.64
C LEU A 60 -23.29 -6.85 18.65
N GLY A 61 -24.56 -6.47 18.78
CA GLY A 61 -25.69 -7.39 18.89
C GLY A 61 -26.02 -7.76 20.34
N ARG A 62 -26.87 -8.79 20.52
CA ARG A 62 -27.43 -9.17 21.83
C ARG A 62 -26.40 -9.63 22.85
N ASP A 63 -25.36 -10.34 22.40
CA ASP A 63 -24.31 -10.90 23.26
C ASP A 63 -23.21 -9.86 23.59
N GLY A 64 -23.27 -8.68 22.95
CA GLY A 64 -22.41 -7.54 23.27
C GLY A 64 -20.91 -7.86 23.30
N PHE A 65 -20.24 -7.43 24.36
CA PHE A 65 -18.81 -7.63 24.55
C PHE A 65 -18.42 -9.09 24.86
N ASP A 66 -19.35 -9.91 25.35
CA ASP A 66 -19.05 -11.29 25.76
C ASP A 66 -18.71 -12.19 24.56
N ASP A 67 -19.25 -11.89 23.37
CA ASP A 67 -18.98 -12.62 22.13
C ASP A 67 -17.62 -12.26 21.48
N LEU A 68 -16.96 -11.17 21.89
CA LEU A 68 -15.71 -10.71 21.27
C LEU A 68 -14.58 -11.75 21.37
N THR A 69 -14.50 -12.46 22.50
CA THR A 69 -13.49 -13.53 22.69
C THR A 69 -13.72 -14.67 21.69
N HIS A 70 -14.98 -15.01 21.45
CA HIS A 70 -15.34 -16.04 20.50
C HIS A 70 -15.08 -15.59 19.05
N ARG A 71 -15.40 -14.33 18.69
CA ARG A 71 -15.04 -13.75 17.39
C ARG A 71 -13.53 -13.72 17.15
N ALA A 72 -12.73 -13.35 18.15
CA ALA A 72 -11.27 -13.37 18.06
C ALA A 72 -10.74 -14.79 17.81
N ALA A 73 -11.27 -15.80 18.52
CA ALA A 73 -10.87 -17.19 18.30
C ALA A 73 -11.28 -17.70 16.91
N ASN A 74 -12.45 -17.31 16.41
CA ASN A 74 -12.90 -17.61 15.05
C ASN A 74 -11.99 -16.98 14.00
N LEU A 75 -11.62 -15.70 14.19
CA LEU A 75 -10.70 -14.98 13.31
C LEU A 75 -9.34 -15.68 13.20
N GLN A 76 -8.75 -16.05 14.34
CA GLN A 76 -7.46 -16.76 14.38
C GLN A 76 -7.53 -18.14 13.70
N ARG A 77 -8.65 -18.85 13.84
CA ARG A 77 -8.89 -20.10 13.09
C ARG A 77 -8.97 -19.84 11.59
N GLN A 78 -9.79 -18.89 11.17
CA GLN A 78 -9.98 -18.60 9.75
C GLN A 78 -8.68 -18.13 9.06
N VAL A 79 -7.90 -17.26 9.70
CA VAL A 79 -6.60 -16.81 9.18
C VAL A 79 -5.64 -17.99 8.96
N ARG A 80 -5.62 -18.93 9.91
CA ARG A 80 -4.82 -20.16 9.83
C ARG A 80 -5.33 -21.10 8.73
N ASP A 81 -6.63 -21.31 8.65
CA ASP A 81 -7.25 -22.24 7.68
C ASP A 81 -7.17 -21.71 6.25
N ASN A 82 -7.28 -20.39 6.06
CA ASN A 82 -7.13 -19.74 4.76
C ASN A 82 -5.66 -19.63 4.31
N GLY A 83 -4.71 -20.01 5.17
CA GLY A 83 -3.28 -19.95 4.86
C GLY A 83 -2.81 -18.53 4.57
N VAL A 84 -3.38 -17.52 5.25
CA VAL A 84 -2.94 -16.13 5.10
C VAL A 84 -1.56 -16.01 5.75
N THR A 85 -0.52 -16.21 4.96
CA THR A 85 0.87 -16.13 5.41
C THR A 85 1.52 -14.85 4.88
N TYR A 86 2.45 -14.33 5.67
CA TYR A 86 3.47 -13.41 5.21
C TYR A 86 4.80 -14.14 5.37
N ASN A 87 5.39 -14.60 4.27
CA ASN A 87 6.66 -15.34 4.35
C ASN A 87 7.79 -14.33 4.55
N VAL A 88 8.07 -13.93 5.79
CA VAL A 88 9.26 -13.14 6.09
C VAL A 88 10.48 -13.97 5.70
N TYR A 89 11.18 -13.58 4.65
CA TYR A 89 12.47 -14.18 4.30
C TYR A 89 13.52 -13.81 5.35
N ALA A 90 13.63 -14.65 6.36
CA ALA A 90 14.84 -14.87 7.12
C ALA A 90 14.85 -16.37 7.48
N ASP A 91 15.75 -17.10 6.84
CA ASP A 91 16.00 -18.54 6.94
C ASP A 91 15.04 -19.48 6.20
N ALA A 92 15.62 -20.38 5.39
CA ALA A 92 14.94 -21.50 4.75
C ALA A 92 14.30 -22.49 5.75
N ASP A 93 14.58 -22.32 7.04
CA ASP A 93 14.01 -23.04 8.19
C ASP A 93 13.29 -22.09 9.19
N GLY A 94 13.06 -20.82 8.82
CA GLY A 94 12.39 -19.84 9.67
C GLY A 94 10.88 -20.10 9.77
N PRO A 95 10.25 -19.95 10.96
CA PRO A 95 8.81 -20.17 11.10
C PRO A 95 8.03 -19.15 10.27
N GLN A 96 7.19 -19.63 9.34
CA GLN A 96 6.17 -18.81 8.68
C GLN A 96 5.38 -18.07 9.77
N ARG A 97 5.47 -16.74 9.80
CA ARG A 97 4.64 -15.95 10.71
C ARG A 97 3.26 -15.82 10.06
N PRO A 98 2.20 -16.36 10.67
CA PRO A 98 0.86 -16.18 10.16
C PRO A 98 0.54 -14.68 10.18
N TRP A 99 -0.15 -14.21 9.14
CA TRP A 99 -0.63 -12.83 9.08
C TRP A 99 -1.50 -12.55 10.31
N SER A 100 -1.12 -11.57 11.13
CA SER A 100 -1.88 -11.22 12.33
C SER A 100 -2.93 -10.20 11.97
N LEU A 101 -4.15 -10.67 11.65
CA LEU A 101 -5.30 -9.79 11.48
C LEU A 101 -5.90 -9.44 12.85
N ASP A 102 -5.89 -8.16 13.18
CA ASP A 102 -6.62 -7.65 14.34
C ASP A 102 -8.14 -7.73 14.14
N LEU A 103 -8.86 -7.98 15.24
CA LEU A 103 -10.31 -8.10 15.23
C LEU A 103 -11.01 -6.78 14.88
N PHE A 104 -10.41 -5.68 15.29
CA PHE A 104 -11.01 -4.35 15.20
C PHE A 104 -10.51 -3.61 13.97
N PRO A 105 -11.43 -3.07 13.13
CA PRO A 105 -11.02 -2.32 11.95
C PRO A 105 -10.44 -0.96 12.32
N MET A 106 -9.58 -0.42 11.46
CA MET A 106 -9.30 1.01 11.47
C MET A 106 -10.46 1.75 10.81
N MET A 107 -11.17 2.58 11.58
CA MET A 107 -12.26 3.40 11.06
C MET A 107 -11.76 4.75 10.58
N ILE A 108 -12.15 5.12 9.36
CA ILE A 108 -11.88 6.42 8.76
C ILE A 108 -13.22 7.10 8.57
N SER A 109 -13.40 8.29 9.16
CA SER A 109 -14.65 9.04 9.06
C SER A 109 -14.87 9.53 7.63
N SER A 110 -16.13 9.83 7.27
CA SER A 110 -16.44 10.44 5.98
C SER A 110 -15.81 11.82 5.80
N GLN A 111 -15.60 12.55 6.91
CA GLN A 111 -14.95 13.86 6.92
C GLN A 111 -13.45 13.72 6.61
N ASP A 112 -12.76 12.80 7.28
CA ASP A 112 -11.36 12.48 7.00
C ASP A 112 -11.22 12.00 5.54
N TRP A 113 -12.10 11.12 5.09
CA TRP A 113 -12.05 10.59 3.72
C TRP A 113 -12.28 11.66 2.65
N ALA A 114 -13.15 12.64 2.91
CA ALA A 114 -13.40 13.76 2.00
C ALA A 114 -12.17 14.67 1.80
N GLU A 115 -11.21 14.66 2.73
CA GLU A 115 -9.90 15.31 2.58
C GLU A 115 -8.89 14.39 1.90
N ILE A 116 -8.83 13.12 2.32
CA ILE A 116 -7.86 12.13 1.85
C ILE A 116 -8.04 11.83 0.35
N GLU A 117 -9.27 11.54 -0.08
CA GLU A 117 -9.57 11.09 -1.43
C GLU A 117 -9.09 12.07 -2.53
N PRO A 118 -9.51 13.36 -2.53
CA PRO A 118 -9.03 14.30 -3.54
C PRO A 118 -7.52 14.55 -3.44
N GLY A 119 -6.95 14.53 -2.24
CA GLY A 119 -5.51 14.71 -2.03
C GLY A 119 -4.66 13.58 -2.61
N ILE A 120 -5.10 12.33 -2.43
CA ILE A 120 -4.45 11.16 -3.01
C ILE A 120 -4.66 11.09 -4.53
N GLN A 121 -5.84 11.44 -5.03
CA GLN A 121 -6.07 11.54 -6.48
C GLN A 121 -5.15 12.58 -7.13
N GLN A 122 -5.04 13.78 -6.54
CA GLN A 122 -4.09 14.80 -7.00
C GLN A 122 -2.66 14.26 -7.01
N ARG A 123 -2.24 13.62 -5.92
CA ARG A 123 -0.88 13.09 -5.79
C ARG A 123 -0.60 12.01 -6.83
N ALA A 124 -1.55 11.11 -7.10
CA ALA A 124 -1.40 10.11 -8.15
C ALA A 124 -1.21 10.75 -9.54
N ARG A 125 -2.01 11.77 -9.89
CA ARG A 125 -1.83 12.55 -11.13
C ARG A 125 -0.47 13.23 -11.19
N LEU A 126 -0.03 13.83 -10.08
CA LEU A 126 1.28 14.48 -9.99
C LEU A 126 2.41 13.49 -10.28
N LEU A 127 2.39 12.32 -9.64
CA LEU A 127 3.42 11.29 -9.85
C LEU A 127 3.42 10.74 -11.27
N ASP A 128 2.25 10.58 -11.89
CA ASP A 128 2.13 10.15 -13.29
C ASP A 128 2.71 11.21 -14.25
N LEU A 129 2.49 12.51 -13.99
CA LEU A 129 3.11 13.60 -14.75
C LEU A 129 4.62 13.67 -14.55
N VAL A 130 5.11 13.40 -13.33
CA VAL A 130 6.56 13.28 -13.07
C VAL A 130 7.15 12.13 -13.88
N MET A 131 6.50 10.97 -13.95
CA MET A 131 6.93 9.88 -14.83
C MET A 131 6.99 10.31 -16.30
N ALA A 132 5.93 10.97 -16.78
CA ALA A 132 5.83 11.43 -18.15
C ALA A 132 6.92 12.43 -18.53
N ASP A 133 7.29 13.33 -17.60
CA ASP A 133 8.42 14.24 -17.79
C ASP A 133 9.76 13.50 -17.80
N ILE A 134 10.03 12.69 -16.77
CA ILE A 134 11.33 12.03 -16.56
C ILE A 134 11.66 11.02 -17.68
N TYR A 135 10.66 10.28 -18.15
CA TYR A 135 10.81 9.37 -19.30
C TYR A 135 10.56 10.06 -20.65
N GLY A 136 10.26 11.36 -20.66
CA GLY A 136 10.03 12.17 -21.86
C GLY A 136 10.99 13.37 -21.93
N PRO A 137 10.50 14.62 -21.89
CA PRO A 137 11.32 15.82 -22.14
C PRO A 137 12.33 16.16 -21.04
N GLN A 138 12.16 15.66 -19.80
CA GLN A 138 13.02 15.93 -18.64
C GLN A 138 13.11 17.42 -18.23
N ASP A 139 12.01 18.17 -18.41
CA ASP A 139 11.94 19.60 -18.03
C ASP A 139 12.17 19.81 -16.53
N LEU A 140 11.73 18.88 -15.68
CA LEU A 140 11.91 18.97 -14.23
C LEU A 140 13.39 18.94 -13.84
N LEU A 141 14.18 18.14 -14.56
CA LEU A 141 15.63 18.06 -14.35
C LEU A 141 16.32 19.29 -14.92
N ALA A 142 15.97 19.69 -16.15
CA ALA A 142 16.58 20.84 -16.82
C ALA A 142 16.35 22.16 -16.07
N LYS A 143 15.18 22.33 -15.45
CA LYS A 143 14.84 23.52 -14.63
C LYS A 143 15.33 23.42 -13.18
N GLY A 144 15.97 22.32 -12.79
CA GLY A 144 16.45 22.10 -11.41
C GLY A 144 15.34 21.95 -10.37
N LEU A 145 14.12 21.61 -10.79
CA LEU A 145 12.99 21.34 -9.87
C LEU A 145 13.12 19.97 -9.19
N LEU A 146 13.84 19.05 -9.83
CA LEU A 146 14.19 17.75 -9.27
C LEU A 146 15.68 17.48 -9.54
N PRO A 147 16.48 17.10 -8.51
CA PRO A 147 17.90 16.85 -8.72
C PRO A 147 18.13 15.63 -9.63
N SER A 148 18.98 15.76 -10.66
CA SER A 148 19.34 14.63 -11.53
C SER A 148 19.93 13.45 -10.76
N ALA A 149 20.66 13.73 -9.66
CA ALA A 149 21.19 12.69 -8.78
C ALA A 149 20.11 11.85 -8.09
N LEU A 150 18.92 12.41 -7.85
CA LEU A 150 17.81 11.66 -7.25
C LEU A 150 17.13 10.72 -8.26
N VAL A 151 17.29 10.98 -9.56
CA VAL A 151 16.67 10.20 -10.63
C VAL A 151 17.68 9.32 -11.35
N HIS A 152 18.67 9.90 -12.03
CA HIS A 152 19.59 9.17 -12.92
C HIS A 152 20.60 8.29 -12.18
N ALA A 153 20.87 8.56 -10.90
CA ALA A 153 21.69 7.70 -10.06
C ALA A 153 20.87 6.65 -9.30
N HIS A 154 19.53 6.75 -9.34
CA HIS A 154 18.67 5.76 -8.69
C HIS A 154 18.71 4.45 -9.49
N PRO A 155 18.99 3.29 -8.86
CA PRO A 155 19.14 2.02 -9.56
C PRO A 155 17.88 1.58 -10.31
N GLY A 156 16.70 1.95 -9.80
CA GLY A 156 15.43 1.70 -10.49
C GLY A 156 15.02 2.72 -11.56
N TYR A 157 15.91 3.64 -11.97
CA TYR A 157 15.70 4.42 -13.20
C TYR A 157 16.15 3.60 -14.42
N LEU A 158 15.21 3.27 -15.31
CA LEU A 158 15.47 2.39 -16.44
C LEU A 158 15.75 3.19 -17.70
N ARG A 159 17.03 3.45 -18.00
CA ARG A 159 17.44 4.22 -19.20
C ARG A 159 16.83 3.70 -20.51
N GLY A 160 16.69 2.38 -20.65
CA GLY A 160 16.08 1.74 -21.82
C GLY A 160 14.59 2.02 -22.02
N MET A 161 13.92 2.64 -21.04
CA MET A 161 12.52 3.04 -21.10
C MET A 161 12.32 4.52 -21.45
N HIS A 162 13.39 5.29 -21.65
CA HIS A 162 13.28 6.68 -22.06
C HIS A 162 12.67 6.81 -23.47
N GLY A 163 11.70 7.72 -23.62
CA GLY A 163 10.93 7.92 -24.85
C GLY A 163 9.79 6.92 -25.06
N VAL A 164 9.64 5.92 -24.20
CA VAL A 164 8.64 4.87 -24.33
C VAL A 164 7.31 5.33 -23.75
N LYS A 165 6.28 5.39 -24.61
CA LYS A 165 4.94 5.79 -24.19
C LYS A 165 4.15 4.59 -23.65
N PRO A 166 3.48 4.70 -22.49
CA PRO A 166 2.62 3.64 -21.99
C PRO A 166 1.43 3.39 -22.92
N VAL A 167 1.12 2.12 -23.16
CA VAL A 167 -0.19 1.74 -23.69
C VAL A 167 -1.26 2.23 -22.71
N GLY A 168 -2.30 2.90 -23.20
CA GLY A 168 -3.35 3.50 -22.39
C GLY A 168 -2.98 4.82 -21.69
N GLY A 169 -1.81 5.41 -21.99
CA GLY A 169 -1.50 6.80 -21.64
C GLY A 169 -0.96 7.08 -20.23
N ASN A 170 -1.22 6.21 -19.26
CA ASN A 170 -0.71 6.37 -17.88
C ASN A 170 0.47 5.43 -17.58
N TYR A 171 1.48 5.97 -16.89
CA TYR A 171 2.62 5.21 -16.38
C TYR A 171 2.26 4.48 -15.09
N LEU A 172 1.52 5.16 -14.21
CA LEU A 172 1.07 4.64 -12.92
C LEU A 172 -0.43 4.38 -12.95
N ARG A 173 -0.82 3.14 -12.66
CA ARG A 173 -2.23 2.74 -12.53
C ARG A 173 -2.59 2.34 -11.10
N ILE A 174 -1.61 1.80 -10.36
CA ILE A 174 -1.76 1.44 -8.96
C ILE A 174 -0.64 2.09 -8.17
N ALA A 175 -0.98 2.98 -7.25
CA ALA A 175 -0.03 3.54 -6.30
C ALA A 175 -0.58 3.31 -4.88
N ALA A 176 0.31 3.04 -3.94
CA ALA A 176 -0.02 3.00 -2.52
C ALA A 176 0.67 4.16 -1.80
N PHE A 177 -0.04 4.73 -0.84
CA PHE A 177 0.44 5.85 -0.03
C PHE A 177 0.32 5.47 1.43
N ASP A 178 1.45 5.46 2.12
CA ASP A 178 1.49 5.24 3.55
C ASP A 178 1.18 6.57 4.23
N MET A 179 0.20 6.57 5.12
CA MET A 179 -0.31 7.78 5.75
C MET A 179 -0.27 7.66 7.27
N ALA A 180 -0.02 8.79 7.92
CA ALA A 180 -0.12 8.91 9.37
C ALA A 180 -1.05 10.06 9.73
N ARG A 181 -1.78 9.89 10.82
CA ARG A 181 -2.58 10.95 11.44
C ARG A 181 -1.78 11.56 12.59
N GLY A 182 -1.51 12.86 12.49
CA GLY A 182 -0.80 13.60 13.52
C GLY A 182 -1.62 13.79 14.80
N PRO A 183 -0.99 14.23 15.91
CA PRO A 183 -1.69 14.58 17.15
C PRO A 183 -2.67 15.74 16.98
N ASP A 184 -2.47 16.57 15.96
CA ASP A 184 -3.35 17.65 15.53
C ASP A 184 -4.56 17.15 14.71
N GLY A 185 -4.70 15.85 14.53
CA GLY A 185 -5.78 15.21 13.79
C GLY A 185 -5.60 15.22 12.26
N ARG A 186 -4.56 15.87 11.74
CA ARG A 186 -4.33 16.00 10.29
C ARG A 186 -3.64 14.78 9.70
N TRP A 187 -3.95 14.48 8.44
CA TRP A 187 -3.33 13.39 7.70
C TRP A 187 -2.10 13.88 6.92
N SER A 188 -1.08 13.04 6.86
CA SER A 188 0.14 13.31 6.09
C SER A 188 0.67 12.04 5.44
N VAL A 189 1.21 12.18 4.23
CA VAL A 189 1.86 11.08 3.51
C VAL A 189 3.28 10.89 4.03
N VAL A 190 3.57 9.66 4.45
CA VAL A 190 4.85 9.22 5.04
C VAL A 190 5.76 8.60 3.98
N SER A 191 5.19 7.81 3.09
CA SER A 191 5.89 7.15 1.99
C SER A 191 4.91 6.76 0.89
N GLN A 192 5.45 6.34 -0.25
CA GLN A 192 4.65 5.92 -1.40
C GLN A 192 5.32 4.75 -2.13
N ARG A 193 4.49 3.89 -2.72
CA ARG A 193 4.90 2.70 -3.48
C ARG A 193 4.27 2.73 -4.87
N THR A 194 5.09 2.55 -5.89
CA THR A 194 4.75 2.80 -7.30
C THR A 194 5.23 1.71 -8.24
N GLN A 195 6.08 0.77 -7.82
CA GLN A 195 6.51 -0.35 -8.68
C GLN A 195 5.48 -1.47 -8.73
N ALA A 196 5.28 -2.14 -7.60
CA ALA A 196 4.40 -3.29 -7.43
C ALA A 196 3.79 -3.28 -6.01
N PRO A 197 3.03 -2.24 -5.64
CA PRO A 197 2.55 -2.06 -4.27
C PRO A 197 1.68 -3.23 -3.80
N SER A 198 2.05 -3.82 -2.65
CA SER A 198 1.26 -4.85 -1.97
C SER A 198 0.17 -4.27 -1.07
N GLY A 199 -0.81 -5.11 -0.73
CA GLY A 199 -1.92 -4.81 0.18
C GLY A 199 -3.31 -5.01 -0.41
N LEU A 200 -3.49 -5.07 -1.74
CA LEU A 200 -4.81 -5.16 -2.36
C LEU A 200 -5.53 -6.46 -2.02
N GLY A 201 -4.85 -7.62 -2.12
CA GLY A 201 -5.48 -8.89 -1.75
C GLY A 201 -5.71 -9.02 -0.23
N TYR A 202 -4.79 -8.51 0.60
CA TYR A 202 -4.94 -8.49 2.05
C TYR A 202 -6.11 -7.59 2.48
N LEU A 203 -6.24 -6.40 1.91
CA LEU A 203 -7.36 -5.48 2.15
C LEU A 203 -8.69 -6.18 1.90
N LEU A 204 -8.80 -6.89 0.77
CA LEU A 204 -10.01 -7.59 0.40
C LEU A 204 -10.33 -8.74 1.37
N GLU A 205 -9.36 -9.58 1.70
CA GLU A 205 -9.56 -10.68 2.65
C GLU A 205 -9.89 -10.19 4.06
N ASN A 206 -9.20 -9.15 4.53
CA ASN A 206 -9.47 -8.50 5.82
C ASN A 206 -10.89 -7.93 5.82
N ARG A 207 -11.28 -7.21 4.76
CA ARG A 207 -12.62 -6.62 4.64
C ARG A 207 -13.72 -7.68 4.70
N LEU A 208 -13.58 -8.76 3.93
CA LEU A 208 -14.59 -9.84 3.86
C LEU A 208 -14.65 -10.66 5.15
N THR A 209 -13.53 -10.81 5.86
CA THR A 209 -13.47 -11.54 7.13
C THR A 209 -14.09 -10.72 8.25
N ILE A 210 -13.67 -9.47 8.42
CA ILE A 210 -14.20 -8.59 9.48
C ILE A 210 -15.69 -8.28 9.24
N SER A 211 -16.13 -8.09 7.99
CA SER A 211 -17.56 -7.84 7.72
C SER A 211 -18.47 -9.03 8.09
N ARG A 212 -17.94 -10.26 8.04
CA ARG A 212 -18.67 -11.46 8.48
C ARG A 212 -18.75 -11.56 10.01
N LEU A 213 -17.72 -11.07 10.70
CA LEU A 213 -17.69 -11.03 12.16
C LEU A 213 -18.55 -9.88 12.73
N PHE A 214 -18.76 -8.78 12.00
CA PHE A 214 -19.52 -7.62 12.46
C PHE A 214 -20.60 -7.17 11.44
N PRO A 215 -21.57 -8.03 11.08
CA PRO A 215 -22.49 -7.75 9.99
C PRO A 215 -23.43 -6.55 10.26
N GLU A 216 -23.90 -6.37 11.50
CA GLU A 216 -24.76 -5.25 11.88
C GLU A 216 -23.99 -3.92 11.81
N ALA A 217 -22.79 -3.86 12.40
CA ALA A 217 -21.93 -2.68 12.33
C ALA A 217 -21.64 -2.26 10.89
N PHE A 218 -21.29 -3.20 10.01
CA PHE A 218 -20.99 -2.90 8.60
C PHE A 218 -22.20 -2.36 7.83
N ARG A 219 -23.40 -2.87 8.14
CA ARG A 219 -24.64 -2.45 7.49
C ARG A 219 -25.09 -1.08 7.98
N GLU A 220 -25.23 -0.90 9.29
CA GLU A 220 -25.78 0.33 9.87
C GLU A 220 -24.81 1.51 9.73
N MET A 221 -23.49 1.27 9.77
CA MET A 221 -22.47 2.32 9.55
C MET A 221 -22.19 2.59 8.07
N ASN A 222 -22.93 1.97 7.14
CA ASN A 222 -22.81 2.17 5.69
C ASN A 222 -21.38 2.03 5.15
N VAL A 223 -20.65 1.00 5.58
CA VAL A 223 -19.25 0.79 5.16
C VAL A 223 -19.16 0.59 3.65
N GLN A 224 -18.32 1.39 2.98
CA GLN A 224 -18.16 1.35 1.52
C GLN A 224 -17.67 -0.02 1.03
N ARG A 225 -18.21 -0.46 -0.12
CA ARG A 225 -17.85 -1.74 -0.74
C ARG A 225 -16.61 -1.58 -1.61
N LEU A 226 -15.72 -2.57 -1.57
CA LEU A 226 -14.48 -2.57 -2.36
C LEU A 226 -14.67 -3.12 -3.78
N ALA A 227 -15.70 -3.94 -4.00
CA ALA A 227 -15.89 -4.68 -5.25
C ALA A 227 -15.96 -3.76 -6.49
N ASP A 228 -16.61 -2.60 -6.35
CA ASP A 228 -16.76 -1.65 -7.45
C ASP A 228 -15.41 -1.05 -7.88
N ALA A 229 -14.51 -0.76 -6.94
CA ALA A 229 -13.17 -0.25 -7.25
C ALA A 229 -12.33 -1.28 -8.05
N TYR A 230 -12.37 -2.56 -7.65
CA TYR A 230 -11.69 -3.63 -8.40
C TYR A 230 -12.30 -3.85 -9.78
N LYS A 231 -13.63 -3.77 -9.89
CA LYS A 231 -14.33 -3.84 -11.17
C LYS A 231 -13.90 -2.70 -12.09
N SER A 232 -13.93 -1.47 -11.61
CA SER A 232 -13.48 -0.30 -12.38
C SER A 232 -12.01 -0.40 -12.81
N LEU A 233 -11.13 -0.92 -11.94
CA LEU A 233 -9.75 -1.21 -12.30
C LEU A 233 -9.69 -2.20 -13.48
N MET A 234 -10.39 -3.33 -13.38
CA MET A 234 -10.34 -4.36 -14.42
C MET A 234 -10.98 -3.92 -15.74
N ASP A 235 -12.11 -3.22 -15.68
CA ASP A 235 -12.79 -2.67 -16.86
C ASP A 235 -11.87 -1.66 -17.56
N GLY A 236 -11.19 -0.79 -16.79
CA GLY A 236 -10.19 0.14 -17.31
C GLY A 236 -8.99 -0.55 -17.97
N LEU A 237 -8.41 -1.56 -17.32
CA LEU A 237 -7.29 -2.33 -17.87
C LEU A 237 -7.68 -3.01 -19.19
N LYS A 238 -8.87 -3.62 -19.25
CA LYS A 238 -9.35 -4.31 -20.46
C LYS A 238 -9.63 -3.32 -21.59
N ALA A 239 -10.27 -2.19 -21.29
CA ALA A 239 -10.62 -1.17 -22.29
C ALA A 239 -9.38 -0.52 -22.93
N MET A 240 -8.28 -0.39 -22.18
CA MET A 240 -7.02 0.20 -22.67
C MET A 240 -6.04 -0.81 -23.26
N SER A 241 -6.30 -2.11 -23.13
CA SER A 241 -5.39 -3.14 -23.62
C SER A 241 -5.30 -3.12 -25.15
N PRO A 242 -4.12 -3.38 -25.75
CA PRO A 242 -3.92 -3.33 -27.19
C PRO A 242 -4.41 -4.65 -27.83
N THR A 243 -5.72 -4.82 -27.95
CA THR A 243 -6.33 -5.95 -28.66
C THR A 243 -6.38 -5.69 -30.15
N GLN A 244 -5.99 -6.66 -30.98
CA GLN A 244 -6.16 -6.53 -32.43
C GLN A 244 -7.59 -6.91 -32.84
N HIS A 245 -8.02 -6.39 -33.99
CA HIS A 245 -9.34 -6.73 -34.55
C HIS A 245 -9.43 -8.23 -34.81
N GLY A 246 -10.43 -8.89 -34.21
CA GLY A 246 -10.69 -10.31 -34.38
C GLY A 246 -10.06 -11.25 -33.35
N GLU A 247 -9.28 -10.74 -32.38
CA GLU A 247 -8.61 -11.56 -31.35
C GLU A 247 -9.48 -11.92 -30.13
N GLY A 248 -10.74 -11.46 -30.09
CA GLY A 248 -11.68 -11.70 -28.99
C GLY A 248 -11.44 -10.76 -27.80
N ASP A 249 -11.80 -11.22 -26.59
CA ASP A 249 -11.69 -10.43 -25.36
C ASP A 249 -10.23 -10.22 -24.92
N SER A 250 -9.95 -9.05 -24.33
CA SER A 250 -8.64 -8.74 -23.76
C SER A 250 -8.27 -9.70 -22.62
N ARG A 251 -7.28 -10.55 -22.87
CA ARG A 251 -6.61 -11.34 -21.83
C ARG A 251 -5.63 -10.49 -21.02
N VAL A 252 -5.95 -10.33 -19.73
CA VAL A 252 -5.09 -9.76 -18.70
C VAL A 252 -4.63 -10.89 -17.78
N VAL A 253 -3.35 -10.91 -17.42
CA VAL A 253 -2.75 -11.90 -16.50
C VAL A 253 -2.07 -11.22 -15.33
N LEU A 254 -1.93 -11.93 -14.21
CA LEU A 254 -1.21 -11.46 -13.03
C LEU A 254 0.13 -12.19 -12.93
N LEU A 255 1.23 -11.46 -13.11
CA LEU A 255 2.59 -11.99 -13.04
C LEU A 255 3.08 -12.00 -11.59
N THR A 256 3.48 -13.17 -11.10
CA THR A 256 4.00 -13.39 -9.76
C THR A 256 5.43 -13.93 -9.80
N PRO A 257 6.29 -13.59 -8.82
CA PRO A 257 7.58 -14.25 -8.60
C PRO A 257 7.47 -15.71 -8.11
N GLY A 258 6.26 -16.21 -7.84
CA GLY A 258 6.02 -17.59 -7.42
C GLY A 258 5.87 -17.77 -5.90
N PRO A 259 5.67 -19.01 -5.43
CA PRO A 259 5.18 -19.35 -4.10
C PRO A 259 6.13 -18.98 -2.95
N TYR A 260 7.41 -18.83 -3.25
CA TYR A 260 8.38 -18.50 -2.22
C TYR A 260 8.32 -17.02 -1.83
N ASN A 261 7.73 -16.13 -2.64
CA ASN A 261 7.61 -14.71 -2.33
C ASN A 261 6.73 -14.43 -1.09
N GLU A 262 7.12 -13.40 -0.32
CA GLU A 262 6.48 -13.02 0.94
C GLU A 262 5.00 -12.68 0.83
N THR A 263 4.56 -12.11 -0.30
CA THR A 263 3.18 -11.72 -0.55
C THR A 263 2.48 -12.62 -1.57
N TYR A 264 2.98 -13.84 -1.82
CA TYR A 264 2.38 -14.76 -2.81
C TYR A 264 0.91 -15.06 -2.53
N PHE A 265 0.54 -15.21 -1.25
CA PHE A 265 -0.86 -15.38 -0.84
C PHE A 265 -1.75 -14.29 -1.45
N GLU A 266 -1.34 -13.03 -1.34
CA GLU A 266 -2.08 -11.89 -1.87
C GLU A 266 -2.25 -12.01 -3.39
N HIS A 267 -1.19 -12.44 -4.10
CA HIS A 267 -1.20 -12.55 -5.55
C HIS A 267 -2.22 -13.59 -6.01
N ALA A 268 -2.21 -14.78 -5.39
CA ALA A 268 -3.16 -15.84 -5.69
C ALA A 268 -4.59 -15.47 -5.32
N TYR A 269 -4.78 -14.84 -4.15
CA TYR A 269 -6.09 -14.39 -3.70
C TYR A 269 -6.68 -13.32 -4.63
N LEU A 270 -5.88 -12.32 -4.99
CA LEU A 270 -6.27 -11.23 -5.88
C LEU A 270 -6.55 -11.76 -7.30
N ALA A 271 -5.69 -12.62 -7.85
CA ALA A 271 -5.91 -13.23 -9.16
C ALA A 271 -7.23 -14.00 -9.21
N ARG A 272 -7.51 -14.81 -8.18
CA ARG A 272 -8.77 -15.55 -8.07
C ARG A 272 -9.98 -14.62 -8.00
N PHE A 273 -9.91 -13.57 -7.19
CA PHE A 273 -11.01 -12.62 -7.05
C PHE A 273 -11.29 -11.83 -8.33
N LEU A 274 -10.23 -11.40 -9.03
CA LEU A 274 -10.34 -10.65 -10.28
C LEU A 274 -10.63 -11.54 -11.51
N GLY A 275 -10.60 -12.86 -11.37
CA GLY A 275 -10.73 -13.80 -12.48
C GLY A 275 -9.55 -13.75 -13.45
N LEU A 276 -8.35 -13.45 -12.95
CA LEU A 276 -7.11 -13.40 -13.73
C LEU A 276 -6.38 -14.74 -13.67
N THR A 277 -5.72 -15.11 -14.77
CA THR A 277 -4.73 -16.19 -14.75
C THR A 277 -3.50 -15.70 -13.98
N LEU A 278 -3.19 -16.38 -12.87
CA LEU A 278 -1.91 -16.23 -12.16
C LEU A 278 -0.82 -16.94 -12.96
N VAL A 279 0.26 -16.24 -13.28
CA VAL A 279 1.35 -16.75 -14.14
C VAL A 279 2.70 -16.41 -13.54
N GLU A 280 3.67 -17.31 -13.72
CA GLU A 280 5.08 -17.02 -13.48
C GLU A 280 5.77 -16.62 -14.79
N GLY A 281 6.99 -16.07 -14.71
CA GLY A 281 7.75 -15.68 -15.91
C GLY A 281 7.93 -16.83 -16.89
N SER A 282 8.10 -18.06 -16.38
CA SER A 282 8.21 -19.27 -17.17
C SER A 282 6.92 -19.70 -17.86
N ASP A 283 5.75 -19.14 -17.55
CA ASP A 283 4.50 -19.46 -18.26
C ASP A 283 4.30 -18.58 -19.50
N LEU A 284 5.05 -17.48 -19.58
CA LEU A 284 4.97 -16.50 -20.64
C LEU A 284 6.09 -16.68 -21.67
N MET A 285 5.86 -16.19 -22.88
CA MET A 285 6.83 -16.21 -23.97
C MET A 285 6.66 -14.97 -24.84
N VAL A 286 7.77 -14.36 -25.22
CA VAL A 286 7.80 -13.30 -26.24
C VAL A 286 8.06 -13.92 -27.62
N LYS A 287 7.25 -13.54 -28.60
CA LYS A 287 7.45 -13.93 -30.01
C LYS A 287 6.95 -12.82 -30.94
N GLY A 288 7.80 -12.34 -31.85
CA GLY A 288 7.44 -11.28 -32.80
C GLY A 288 6.92 -10.02 -32.12
N ASP A 289 7.64 -9.54 -31.10
CA ASP A 289 7.29 -8.36 -30.27
C ASP A 289 5.93 -8.45 -29.56
N ARG A 290 5.37 -9.66 -29.37
CA ARG A 290 4.11 -9.88 -28.66
C ARG A 290 4.30 -10.86 -27.50
N LEU A 291 3.49 -10.69 -26.45
CA LEU A 291 3.47 -11.55 -25.26
C LEU A 291 2.42 -12.65 -25.40
N TYR A 292 2.81 -13.88 -25.10
CA TYR A 292 1.93 -15.04 -25.15
C TYR A 292 1.97 -15.82 -23.84
N LEU A 293 0.82 -16.38 -23.47
CA LEU A 293 0.67 -17.41 -22.45
C LEU A 293 0.85 -18.79 -23.11
N LYS A 294 1.70 -19.62 -22.52
CA LYS A 294 1.89 -21.01 -22.97
C LYS A 294 0.77 -21.87 -22.40
N THR A 295 -0.07 -22.44 -23.27
CA THR A 295 -1.09 -23.41 -22.90
C THR A 295 -0.83 -24.74 -23.59
N LEU A 296 -1.51 -25.80 -23.12
CA LEU A 296 -1.45 -27.12 -23.78
C LEU A 296 -1.99 -27.10 -25.22
N ARG A 297 -2.83 -26.10 -25.56
CA ARG A 297 -3.42 -25.94 -26.91
C ARG A 297 -2.56 -25.07 -27.82
N GLY A 298 -1.55 -24.40 -27.29
CA GLY A 298 -0.67 -23.50 -28.04
C GLY A 298 -0.44 -22.18 -27.32
N LEU A 299 -0.01 -21.18 -28.07
CA LEU A 299 0.27 -19.84 -27.56
C LEU A 299 -0.99 -18.98 -27.61
N GLU A 300 -1.40 -18.43 -26.47
CA GLU A 300 -2.54 -17.52 -26.37
C GLU A 300 -2.05 -16.08 -26.15
N PRO A 301 -2.48 -15.09 -26.96
CA PRO A 301 -2.03 -13.70 -26.79
C PRO A 301 -2.40 -13.12 -25.41
N VAL A 302 -1.47 -12.37 -24.82
CA VAL A 302 -1.66 -11.61 -23.58
C VAL A 302 -1.57 -10.12 -23.91
N HIS A 303 -2.59 -9.36 -23.51
CA HIS A 303 -2.71 -7.93 -23.83
C HIS A 303 -2.46 -7.04 -22.61
N GLY A 304 -2.70 -7.56 -21.40
CA GLY A 304 -2.47 -6.86 -20.15
C GLY A 304 -1.67 -7.68 -19.14
N LEU A 305 -0.77 -7.02 -18.42
CA LEU A 305 0.10 -7.61 -17.41
C LEU A 305 -0.01 -6.79 -16.11
N LEU A 306 -0.64 -7.37 -15.09
CA LEU A 306 -0.57 -6.85 -13.73
C LEU A 306 0.67 -7.46 -13.06
N LYS A 307 1.74 -6.69 -12.91
CA LYS A 307 3.00 -7.21 -12.38
C LYS A 307 3.05 -7.11 -10.86
N ARG A 308 3.54 -8.16 -10.20
CA ARG A 308 3.82 -8.23 -8.76
C ARG A 308 5.31 -8.46 -8.48
N LEU A 309 6.12 -7.85 -9.33
CA LEU A 309 7.56 -8.00 -9.38
C LEU A 309 8.21 -6.61 -9.46
N ASP A 310 9.32 -6.46 -8.76
CA ASP A 310 10.21 -5.30 -8.91
C ASP A 310 10.79 -5.26 -10.31
N ASP A 311 11.05 -4.04 -10.79
CA ASP A 311 11.32 -3.81 -12.20
C ASP A 311 12.58 -4.53 -12.69
N GLU A 312 13.64 -4.60 -11.86
CA GLU A 312 14.93 -5.21 -12.22
C GLU A 312 14.83 -6.68 -12.61
N PHE A 313 13.81 -7.40 -12.13
CA PHE A 313 13.63 -8.82 -12.40
C PHE A 313 12.78 -9.09 -13.64
N LEU A 314 12.16 -8.08 -14.27
CA LEU A 314 11.14 -8.24 -15.31
C LEU A 314 11.65 -8.84 -16.61
N ASP A 315 12.88 -8.51 -17.01
CA ASP A 315 13.45 -8.96 -18.28
C ASP A 315 14.94 -9.27 -18.12
N PRO A 316 15.31 -10.57 -18.07
CA PRO A 316 16.71 -10.96 -17.90
C PRO A 316 17.59 -10.62 -19.12
N LEU A 317 17.04 -10.28 -20.28
CA LEU A 317 17.85 -9.90 -21.44
C LEU A 317 18.43 -8.48 -21.34
N GLU A 318 17.75 -7.59 -20.60
CA GLU A 318 18.10 -6.17 -20.54
C GLU A 318 18.37 -5.65 -19.12
N LEU A 319 17.85 -6.33 -18.10
CA LEU A 319 17.96 -5.92 -16.71
C LEU A 319 18.88 -6.89 -15.95
N ARG A 320 18.31 -7.72 -15.08
CA ARG A 320 19.08 -8.66 -14.26
C ARG A 320 19.21 -10.02 -14.95
N ALA A 321 20.39 -10.31 -15.50
CA ALA A 321 20.66 -11.51 -16.30
C ALA A 321 20.56 -12.85 -15.55
N ASP A 322 20.76 -12.85 -14.22
CA ASP A 322 20.56 -14.03 -13.35
C ASP A 322 19.10 -14.19 -12.89
N SER A 323 18.18 -13.29 -13.29
CA SER A 323 16.76 -13.39 -12.95
C SER A 323 16.10 -14.56 -13.68
N THR A 324 15.40 -15.40 -12.92
CA THR A 324 14.51 -16.45 -13.45
C THR A 324 13.03 -16.09 -13.29
N LEU A 325 12.72 -14.89 -12.78
CA LEU A 325 11.36 -14.48 -12.42
C LEU A 325 10.64 -13.76 -13.56
N GLY A 326 11.41 -13.06 -14.41
CA GLY A 326 10.90 -12.27 -15.51
C GLY A 326 10.61 -13.05 -16.79
N VAL A 327 10.27 -12.31 -17.84
CA VAL A 327 10.05 -12.86 -19.18
C VAL A 327 11.10 -12.29 -20.13
N PRO A 328 11.96 -13.13 -20.73
CA PRO A 328 12.96 -12.67 -21.69
C PRO A 328 12.32 -11.88 -22.85
N GLY A 329 12.76 -10.64 -23.05
CA GLY A 329 12.28 -9.75 -24.11
C GLY A 329 11.00 -8.97 -23.77
N LEU A 330 10.54 -9.00 -22.51
CA LEU A 330 9.36 -8.25 -22.09
C LEU A 330 9.48 -6.74 -22.32
N LEU A 331 10.65 -6.14 -22.06
CA LEU A 331 10.83 -4.70 -22.28
C LEU A 331 10.66 -4.33 -23.76
N GLN A 332 11.09 -5.20 -24.67
CA GLN A 332 10.88 -5.02 -26.10
C GLN A 332 9.39 -5.01 -26.47
N VAL A 333 8.58 -5.91 -25.91
CA VAL A 333 7.11 -5.92 -26.12
C VAL A 333 6.47 -4.63 -25.61
N ILE A 334 6.92 -4.14 -24.45
CA ILE A 334 6.44 -2.88 -23.86
C ILE A 334 6.78 -1.71 -24.78
N ARG A 335 8.03 -1.64 -25.27
CA ARG A 335 8.46 -0.59 -26.21
C ARG A 335 7.70 -0.60 -27.52
N ALA A 336 7.35 -1.79 -28.02
CA ALA A 336 6.53 -1.95 -29.21
C ALA A 336 5.05 -1.55 -28.99
N GLY A 337 4.63 -1.31 -27.75
CA GLY A 337 3.24 -0.94 -27.44
C GLY A 337 2.25 -2.11 -27.55
N ASN A 338 2.76 -3.35 -27.51
CA ASN A 338 1.95 -4.56 -27.73
C ASN A 338 1.41 -5.19 -26.44
N VAL A 339 1.72 -4.61 -25.28
CA VAL A 339 1.19 -5.04 -23.99
C VAL A 339 0.98 -3.84 -23.06
N LEU A 340 -0.16 -3.82 -22.36
CA LEU A 340 -0.40 -2.90 -21.26
C LEU A 340 0.21 -3.48 -19.99
N VAL A 341 1.11 -2.73 -19.33
CA VAL A 341 1.72 -3.15 -18.06
C VAL A 341 1.28 -2.25 -16.91
N THR A 342 0.94 -2.87 -15.79
CA THR A 342 0.52 -2.19 -14.56
C THR A 342 1.49 -2.55 -13.44
N ASN A 343 2.37 -1.64 -13.01
CA ASN A 343 2.70 -0.32 -13.57
C ASN A 343 3.80 -0.38 -14.65
N MET A 344 4.01 0.72 -15.39
CA MET A 344 5.16 0.83 -16.28
C MET A 344 6.49 0.66 -15.54
N PRO A 345 7.44 -0.10 -16.11
CA PRO A 345 8.77 -0.23 -15.52
C PRO A 345 9.49 1.12 -15.42
N GLY A 346 10.22 1.32 -14.32
CA GLY A 346 11.04 2.49 -14.07
C GLY A 346 10.45 3.49 -13.06
N SER A 347 9.39 3.13 -12.36
CA SER A 347 8.72 4.02 -11.38
C SER A 347 9.38 4.03 -10.00
N ALA A 348 10.39 3.18 -9.77
CA ALA A 348 11.03 2.96 -8.48
C ALA A 348 11.60 4.23 -7.82
N PHE A 349 12.13 5.16 -8.61
CA PHE A 349 12.70 6.40 -8.06
C PHE A 349 11.63 7.26 -7.37
N LEU A 350 10.35 7.09 -7.72
CA LEU A 350 9.25 7.76 -7.04
C LEU A 350 9.03 7.27 -5.60
N GLU A 351 9.51 6.08 -5.25
CA GLU A 351 9.43 5.56 -3.88
C GLU A 351 10.50 6.15 -2.94
N SER A 352 11.45 6.92 -3.50
CA SER A 352 12.48 7.59 -2.72
C SER A 352 11.87 8.56 -1.71
N SER A 353 12.18 8.38 -0.42
CA SER A 353 11.69 9.28 0.63
C SER A 353 12.08 10.74 0.37
N ALA A 354 13.27 10.99 -0.18
CA ALA A 354 13.73 12.32 -0.54
C ALA A 354 12.79 13.06 -1.51
N LEU A 355 12.05 12.35 -2.38
CA LEU A 355 11.13 12.96 -3.33
C LEU A 355 10.02 13.78 -2.64
N LEU A 356 9.62 13.39 -1.43
CA LEU A 356 8.55 14.04 -0.67
C LEU A 356 8.79 15.54 -0.46
N GLY A 357 10.06 15.96 -0.30
CA GLY A 357 10.44 17.36 -0.13
C GLY A 357 10.23 18.22 -1.39
N PHE A 358 10.25 17.60 -2.57
CA PHE A 358 10.12 18.28 -3.86
C PHE A 358 8.66 18.36 -4.35
N LEU A 359 7.77 17.47 -3.90
CA LEU A 359 6.38 17.38 -4.36
C LEU A 359 5.60 18.71 -4.29
N PRO A 360 5.73 19.57 -3.27
CA PRO A 360 5.01 20.85 -3.26
C PRO A 360 5.39 21.77 -4.43
N ALA A 361 6.68 21.82 -4.80
CA ALA A 361 7.14 22.63 -5.93
C ALA A 361 6.72 22.01 -7.27
N LEU A 362 6.80 20.68 -7.37
CA LEU A 362 6.36 19.94 -8.55
C LEU A 362 4.86 20.07 -8.79
N SER A 363 4.03 20.05 -7.74
CA SER A 363 2.58 20.27 -7.84
C SER A 363 2.26 21.63 -8.45
N ARG A 364 2.91 22.69 -7.96
CA ARG A 364 2.71 24.05 -8.51
C ARG A 364 3.17 24.15 -9.96
N HIS A 365 4.25 23.46 -10.32
CA HIS A 365 4.79 23.51 -11.69
C HIS A 365 3.94 22.73 -12.70
N LEU A 366 3.57 21.48 -12.36
CA LEU A 366 2.93 20.54 -13.27
C LEU A 366 1.40 20.66 -13.27
N LEU A 367 0.80 20.94 -12.11
CA LEU A 367 -0.65 21.00 -11.95
C LEU A 367 -1.18 22.43 -11.79
N GLY A 368 -0.31 23.41 -11.49
CA GLY A 368 -0.74 24.79 -11.21
C GLY A 368 -1.46 24.97 -9.87
N GLU A 369 -1.41 23.96 -9.00
CA GLU A 369 -2.11 23.94 -7.71
C GLU A 369 -1.16 23.57 -6.56
N ASN A 370 -1.53 23.98 -5.36
CA ASN A 370 -0.83 23.55 -4.15
C ASN A 370 -1.10 22.08 -3.87
N LEU A 371 -0.11 21.40 -3.28
CA LEU A 371 -0.26 20.02 -2.86
C LEU A 371 -1.30 19.95 -1.73
N ALA A 372 -2.41 19.27 -2.00
CA ALA A 372 -3.59 19.21 -1.15
C ALA A 372 -3.31 18.40 0.13
N LEU A 373 -2.72 17.21 -0.02
CA LEU A 373 -2.34 16.37 1.13
C LEU A 373 -0.84 16.52 1.40
N PRO A 374 -0.43 17.04 2.57
CA PRO A 374 0.97 17.27 2.88
C PRO A 374 1.76 15.96 2.99
N SER A 375 3.05 16.03 2.71
CA SER A 375 4.01 14.98 3.08
C SER A 375 4.62 15.29 4.43
N LEU A 376 5.27 14.30 5.06
CA LEU A 376 6.21 14.59 6.13
C LEU A 376 7.30 15.57 5.65
N ALA A 377 7.69 16.50 6.53
CA ALA A 377 8.78 17.42 6.28
C ALA A 377 10.07 16.62 6.00
N THR A 378 10.58 16.75 4.78
CA THR A 378 11.67 15.93 4.27
C THR A 378 12.72 16.79 3.57
N TRP A 379 13.98 16.48 3.85
CA TRP A 379 15.14 17.18 3.31
C TRP A 379 16.05 16.20 2.60
N TRP A 380 16.42 16.52 1.36
CA TRP A 380 17.38 15.72 0.59
C TRP A 380 18.81 16.12 0.95
N CYS A 381 19.49 15.26 1.69
CA CYS A 381 20.87 15.50 2.14
C CYS A 381 21.93 15.28 1.05
N GLY A 382 21.54 15.08 -0.21
CA GLY A 382 22.45 15.12 -1.36
C GLY A 382 22.85 16.54 -1.77
N GLU A 383 22.15 17.56 -1.27
CA GLU A 383 22.53 18.95 -1.43
C GLU A 383 23.34 19.44 -0.22
N GLN A 384 24.55 19.94 -0.45
CA GLN A 384 25.49 20.27 0.63
C GLN A 384 24.95 21.31 1.61
N ALA A 385 24.23 22.32 1.11
CA ALA A 385 23.62 23.35 1.96
C ALA A 385 22.55 22.76 2.87
N VAL A 386 21.65 21.93 2.31
CA VAL A 386 20.60 21.24 3.05
C VAL A 386 21.19 20.29 4.09
N LEU A 387 22.23 19.52 3.72
CA LEU A 387 22.94 18.66 4.65
C LEU A 387 23.46 19.45 5.86
N HIS A 388 24.16 20.56 5.63
CA HIS A 388 24.70 21.39 6.73
C HIS A 388 23.61 21.90 7.69
N ASP A 389 22.43 22.25 7.18
CA ASP A 389 21.31 22.68 8.02
C ASP A 389 20.70 21.51 8.80
N VAL A 390 20.50 20.35 8.15
CA VAL A 390 19.95 19.14 8.79
C VAL A 390 20.88 18.59 9.87
N LEU A 391 22.20 18.65 9.68
CA LEU A 391 23.19 18.19 10.66
C LEU A 391 22.98 18.82 12.05
N ARG A 392 22.51 20.08 12.12
CA ARG A 392 22.27 20.80 13.39
C ARG A 392 21.04 20.33 14.15
N GLN A 393 20.14 19.60 13.49
CA GLN A 393 18.85 19.17 14.04
C GLN A 393 18.64 17.65 13.98
N LEU A 394 19.68 16.86 13.68
CA LEU A 394 19.61 15.40 13.53
C LEU A 394 18.91 14.69 14.69
N ARG A 395 19.05 15.20 15.92
CA ARG A 395 18.40 14.68 17.13
C ARG A 395 16.87 14.62 17.03
N HIS A 396 16.26 15.35 16.11
CA HIS A 396 14.81 15.43 15.90
C HIS A 396 14.36 14.80 14.57
N CYS A 397 15.28 14.17 13.83
CA CYS A 397 15.00 13.65 12.50
C CYS A 397 15.09 12.11 12.46
N VAL A 398 14.46 11.53 11.44
CA VAL A 398 14.72 10.15 11.03
C VAL A 398 15.57 10.20 9.75
N ILE A 399 16.73 9.56 9.79
CA ILE A 399 17.65 9.47 8.66
C ILE A 399 17.29 8.20 7.89
N LYS A 400 16.97 8.34 6.60
CA LYS A 400 16.64 7.21 5.73
C LYS A 400 17.59 7.16 4.53
N PRO A 401 18.08 5.97 4.14
CA PRO A 401 18.73 5.82 2.85
C PRO A 401 17.72 6.15 1.75
N THR A 402 18.18 6.86 0.71
CA THR A 402 17.31 7.21 -0.42
C THR A 402 17.32 6.16 -1.51
N PHE A 403 18.48 5.54 -1.77
CA PHE A 403 18.57 4.45 -2.74
C PHE A 403 18.31 3.10 -2.08
N PRO A 404 17.48 2.25 -2.71
CA PRO A 404 17.28 0.89 -2.25
C PRO A 404 18.60 0.10 -2.34
N GLY A 405 18.76 -0.92 -1.48
CA GLY A 405 19.92 -1.80 -1.53
C GLY A 405 21.24 -1.21 -0.98
N SER A 406 21.23 -0.01 -0.41
CA SER A 406 22.42 0.60 0.23
C SER A 406 22.98 -0.16 1.44
N GLY A 407 22.25 -1.17 1.94
CA GLY A 407 22.61 -1.94 3.13
C GLY A 407 22.50 -1.16 4.44
N GLN A 408 22.10 0.12 4.38
CA GLN A 408 21.95 0.98 5.55
C GLN A 408 20.52 0.91 6.08
N ALA A 409 20.38 0.76 7.40
CA ALA A 409 19.09 0.86 8.07
C ALA A 409 18.68 2.32 8.25
N SER A 410 17.37 2.56 8.37
CA SER A 410 16.89 3.86 8.84
C SER A 410 17.35 4.10 10.28
N VAL A 411 17.83 5.30 10.56
CA VAL A 411 18.32 5.69 11.89
C VAL A 411 17.37 6.71 12.49
N ILE A 412 16.91 6.44 13.71
CA ILE A 412 16.05 7.35 14.46
C ILE A 412 16.96 8.25 15.30
N GLY A 413 17.03 9.53 14.95
CA GLY A 413 17.83 10.52 15.66
C GLY A 413 17.46 10.67 17.15
N PRO A 414 16.15 10.72 17.49
CA PRO A 414 15.69 10.66 18.87
C PRO A 414 16.10 9.32 19.53
N GLY A 415 17.19 9.34 20.30
CA GLY A 415 17.74 8.15 20.96
C GLY A 415 19.23 7.90 20.71
N LEU A 416 19.86 8.66 19.80
CA LEU A 416 21.30 8.54 19.55
C LEU A 416 22.14 9.25 20.62
N SER A 417 23.25 8.60 20.99
CA SER A 417 24.32 9.22 21.80
C SER A 417 25.04 10.33 21.03
N GLU A 418 25.74 11.23 21.73
CA GLU A 418 26.53 12.30 21.09
C GLU A 418 27.62 11.77 20.14
N ARG A 419 28.21 10.59 20.42
CA ARG A 419 29.17 9.94 19.52
C ARG A 419 28.52 9.30 18.29
N ALA A 420 27.22 8.99 18.37
CA ALA A 420 26.48 8.31 17.31
C ALA A 420 25.80 9.29 16.34
N LEU A 421 25.62 10.54 16.76
CA LEU A 421 25.26 11.68 15.91
C LEU A 421 26.51 12.23 15.21
#